data_AF-D0NSF5-F1
#
_entry.id   AF-D0NSF5-F1
#
_cell.length_a   1.000
_cell.length_b   1.000
_cell.length_c   1.000
_cell.angle_alpha   90.00
_cell.angle_beta   90.00
_cell.angle_gamma   90.00
#
_symmetry.space_group_name_H-M   'P 1'
#
loop_
_entity.id
_entity.type
_entity.pdbx_description
1 polymer ?
#
loop_
_entity_poly.entity_id
_entity_poly.type
_entity_poly.pdbx_seq_one_letter_code
_entity_poly.pdbx_strand_id
1 'polypeptide(L)'
;MAPSQHEIWRLYTVAVARVKGAKPHPDASRNACGEVLKNAQPSRNMLTHVLKCDKVDAESKQWWLRYDSQRRHEKASKLLTPARRSAKTPSSISKRLFHTPQIDQAE
;
A
#
# COMPACT_ATOMS: atom_id res chain seq x y z
N MET A 1 13.25 -20.63 -0.18
CA MET A 1 12.43 -20.12 0.95
C MET A 1 11.06 -19.76 0.40
N ALA A 2 10.00 -20.45 0.83
CA ALA A 2 8.64 -20.05 0.46
C ALA A 2 8.35 -18.67 1.07
N PRO A 3 7.67 -17.76 0.36
CA PRO A 3 7.34 -16.45 0.91
C PRO A 3 6.50 -16.64 2.18
N SER A 4 6.92 -16.00 3.27
CA SER A 4 6.18 -16.00 4.53
C SER A 4 4.76 -15.53 4.26
N GLN A 5 3.78 -16.42 4.47
CA GLN A 5 2.37 -16.06 4.28
C GLN A 5 2.00 -14.95 5.27
N HIS A 6 1.21 -13.99 4.80
CA HIS A 6 0.71 -12.89 5.64
C HIS A 6 -0.07 -13.45 6.85
N GLU A 7 0.19 -12.94 8.04
CA GLU A 7 -0.36 -13.44 9.31
C GLU A 7 -1.89 -13.59 9.35
N ILE A 8 -2.62 -12.71 8.68
CA ILE A 8 -4.10 -12.78 8.55
C ILE A 8 -4.59 -14.13 8.01
N TRP A 9 -3.76 -14.86 7.26
CA TRP A 9 -4.08 -16.21 6.80
C TRP A 9 -4.35 -17.19 7.95
N ARG A 10 -3.86 -16.93 9.18
CA ARG A 10 -4.20 -17.75 10.36
C ARG A 10 -5.70 -17.72 10.70
N LEU A 11 -6.43 -16.70 10.25
CA LEU A 11 -7.87 -16.56 10.50
C LEU A 11 -8.75 -17.18 9.39
N TYR A 12 -8.12 -17.69 8.33
CA TYR A 12 -8.79 -18.19 7.14
C TYR A 12 -8.26 -19.54 6.74
N THR A 13 -9.12 -20.31 6.07
CA THR A 13 -8.77 -21.55 5.41
C THR A 13 -8.95 -21.38 3.91
N VAL A 14 -8.03 -21.89 3.10
CA VAL A 14 -8.17 -21.86 1.63
C VAL A 14 -9.35 -22.75 1.24
N ALA A 15 -10.40 -22.14 0.70
CA ALA A 15 -11.60 -22.85 0.23
C ALA A 15 -11.43 -23.33 -1.20
N VAL A 16 -10.83 -22.49 -2.06
CA VAL A 16 -10.50 -22.86 -3.45
C VAL A 16 -9.06 -22.43 -3.71
N ALA A 17 -8.23 -23.40 -4.11
CA ALA A 17 -6.84 -23.15 -4.43
C ALA A 17 -6.69 -22.16 -5.60
N ARG A 18 -5.60 -21.41 -5.60
CA ARG A 18 -5.29 -20.49 -6.68
C ARG A 18 -4.99 -21.29 -7.96
N VAL A 19 -5.73 -20.99 -9.03
CA VAL A 19 -5.45 -21.49 -10.36
C VAL A 19 -4.60 -20.48 -11.12
N LYS A 20 -3.35 -20.85 -11.45
CA LYS A 20 -2.41 -19.99 -12.19
C LYS A 20 -3.02 -19.61 -13.55
N GLY A 21 -3.01 -18.32 -13.88
CA GLY A 21 -3.56 -17.80 -15.13
C GLY A 21 -5.05 -17.43 -15.09
N ALA A 22 -5.83 -18.00 -14.16
CA ALA A 22 -7.26 -17.67 -14.03
C ALA A 22 -7.54 -16.62 -12.95
N LYS A 23 -6.95 -16.80 -11.75
CA LYS A 23 -7.12 -15.87 -10.63
C LYS A 23 -5.78 -15.57 -9.93
N PRO A 24 -5.55 -14.32 -9.50
CA PRO A 24 -4.30 -13.95 -8.83
C PRO A 24 -4.22 -14.45 -7.38
N HIS A 25 -5.35 -14.61 -6.69
CA HIS A 25 -5.43 -15.09 -5.31
C HIS A 25 -6.45 -16.22 -5.15
N PRO A 26 -6.28 -17.11 -4.16
CA PRO A 26 -7.25 -18.17 -3.87
C PRO A 26 -8.55 -17.60 -3.29
N ASP A 27 -9.61 -18.41 -3.27
CA ASP A 27 -10.80 -18.09 -2.48
C ASP A 27 -10.61 -18.67 -1.06
N ALA A 28 -11.02 -17.93 -0.03
CA ALA A 28 -10.73 -18.27 1.37
C ALA A 28 -12.00 -18.20 2.23
N SER A 29 -12.22 -19.20 3.07
CA SER A 29 -13.29 -19.21 4.07
C SER A 29 -12.75 -18.71 5.41
N ARG A 30 -13.52 -17.89 6.11
CA ARG A 30 -13.14 -17.46 7.45
C ARG A 30 -13.52 -18.50 8.50
N ASN A 31 -12.58 -18.82 9.39
CA ASN A 31 -12.78 -19.85 10.41
C ASN A 31 -13.92 -19.51 11.39
N ALA A 32 -14.08 -18.24 11.77
CA ALA A 32 -15.08 -17.82 12.77
C ALA A 32 -16.53 -17.75 12.25
N CYS A 33 -16.75 -17.26 11.02
CA CYS A 33 -18.10 -17.07 10.48
C CYS A 33 -18.47 -17.96 9.30
N GLY A 34 -17.50 -18.67 8.71
CA GLY A 34 -17.70 -19.55 7.56
C GLY A 34 -17.89 -18.81 6.22
N GLU A 35 -17.85 -17.48 6.21
CA GLU A 35 -18.04 -16.71 4.98
C GLU A 35 -16.85 -16.88 4.03
N VAL A 36 -17.16 -17.12 2.75
CA VAL A 36 -16.16 -17.33 1.69
C VAL A 36 -15.88 -16.02 0.96
N LEU A 37 -14.63 -15.58 1.05
CA LEU A 37 -14.10 -14.45 0.30
C LEU A 37 -13.50 -14.93 -1.02
N LYS A 38 -14.09 -14.46 -2.13
CA LYS A 38 -13.52 -14.67 -3.46
C LYS A 38 -12.27 -13.81 -3.66
N ASN A 39 -11.24 -14.36 -4.29
CA ASN A 39 -9.98 -13.68 -4.57
C ASN A 39 -9.42 -13.00 -3.30
N ALA A 40 -9.14 -13.80 -2.27
CA ALA A 40 -8.79 -13.37 -0.93
C ALA A 40 -7.42 -12.67 -0.90
N GLN A 41 -7.47 -11.37 -0.61
CA GLN A 41 -6.32 -10.47 -0.55
C GLN A 41 -6.13 -10.00 0.91
N PRO A 42 -4.99 -10.32 1.54
CA PRO A 42 -4.72 -10.04 2.95
C PRO A 42 -5.05 -8.61 3.38
N SER A 43 -4.43 -7.63 2.73
CA SER A 43 -4.55 -6.23 3.12
C SER A 43 -5.75 -5.51 2.49
N ARG A 44 -6.71 -6.25 1.92
CA ARG A 44 -7.90 -5.70 1.25
C ARG A 44 -9.18 -6.34 1.80
N ASN A 45 -9.79 -7.29 1.08
CA ASN A 45 -11.07 -7.89 1.46
C ASN A 45 -10.97 -8.73 2.73
N MET A 46 -9.87 -9.44 2.97
CA MET A 46 -9.67 -10.23 4.20
C MET A 46 -9.63 -9.32 5.43
N LEU A 47 -8.82 -8.26 5.41
CA LEU A 47 -8.76 -7.30 6.51
C LEU A 47 -10.09 -6.59 6.74
N THR A 48 -10.75 -6.15 5.67
CA THR A 48 -12.06 -5.49 5.76
C THR A 48 -13.10 -6.40 6.41
N HIS A 49 -13.09 -7.69 6.05
CA HIS A 49 -13.97 -8.68 6.63
C HIS A 49 -13.64 -8.95 8.10
N VAL A 50 -12.36 -9.00 8.47
CA VAL A 50 -11.93 -9.09 9.87
C VAL A 50 -12.52 -7.96 10.71
N LEU A 51 -12.46 -6.74 10.22
CA LEU A 51 -12.94 -5.55 10.91
C LEU A 51 -14.48 -5.42 10.95
N LYS A 52 -15.20 -6.10 10.06
CA LYS A 52 -16.68 -6.02 10.00
C LYS A 52 -17.40 -7.17 10.67
N CYS A 53 -16.74 -8.31 10.83
CA CYS A 53 -17.38 -9.48 11.43
C CYS A 53 -17.61 -9.28 12.92
N ASP A 54 -18.79 -9.69 13.38
CA ASP A 54 -19.20 -9.62 14.79
C ASP A 54 -18.72 -10.83 15.60
N LYS A 55 -18.32 -11.92 14.92
CA LYS A 55 -17.79 -13.14 15.57
C LYS A 55 -16.31 -13.03 15.94
N VAL A 56 -15.78 -11.82 16.04
CA VAL A 56 -14.36 -11.53 16.29
C VAL A 56 -14.24 -10.93 17.65
N ASP A 57 -13.32 -11.47 18.43
CA ASP A 57 -13.00 -10.94 19.75
C ASP A 57 -12.62 -9.47 19.63
N ALA A 58 -13.08 -8.65 20.59
CA ALA A 58 -12.83 -7.22 20.59
C ALA A 58 -11.32 -6.91 20.60
N GLU A 59 -10.54 -7.70 21.33
CA GLU A 59 -9.07 -7.58 21.39
C GLU A 59 -8.42 -7.83 20.02
N SER A 60 -8.75 -8.96 19.39
CA SER A 60 -8.31 -9.29 18.02
C SER A 60 -8.66 -8.17 17.06
N LYS A 61 -9.91 -7.68 17.10
CA LYS A 61 -10.40 -6.59 16.25
C LYS A 61 -9.60 -5.30 16.46
N GLN A 62 -9.29 -4.96 17.70
CA GLN A 62 -8.50 -3.78 18.04
C GLN A 62 -7.06 -3.88 17.55
N TRP A 63 -6.47 -5.07 17.62
CA TRP A 63 -5.14 -5.34 17.05
C TRP A 63 -5.12 -5.11 15.53
N TRP A 64 -6.11 -5.64 14.80
CA TRP A 64 -6.23 -5.43 13.34
C TRP A 64 -6.52 -3.97 12.95
N LEU A 65 -7.26 -3.23 13.78
CA LEU A 65 -7.47 -1.80 13.58
C LEU A 65 -6.17 -1.00 13.69
N ARG A 66 -5.34 -1.30 14.70
CA ARG A 66 -4.02 -0.67 14.86
C ARG A 66 -3.11 -1.00 13.67
N TYR A 67 -3.09 -2.26 13.25
CA TYR A 67 -2.36 -2.70 12.07
C TYR A 67 -2.78 -1.93 10.81
N ASP A 68 -4.09 -1.81 10.53
CA ASP A 68 -4.58 -1.09 9.35
C ASP A 68 -4.22 0.41 9.40
N SER A 69 -4.34 1.03 10.56
CA SER A 69 -3.96 2.43 10.77
C SER A 69 -2.48 2.66 10.49
N GLN A 70 -1.59 1.84 11.06
CA GLN A 70 -0.15 1.92 10.84
C GLN A 70 0.21 1.75 9.37
N ARG A 71 -0.39 0.76 8.69
CA ARG A 71 -0.19 0.53 7.26
C ARG A 71 -0.62 1.74 6.41
N ARG A 72 -1.76 2.36 6.72
CA ARG A 72 -2.23 3.57 6.01
C ARG A 72 -1.31 4.75 6.27
N HIS A 73 -0.86 4.92 7.51
CA HIS A 73 0.07 5.98 7.88
C HIS A 73 1.41 5.84 7.15
N GLU A 74 1.98 4.64 7.06
CA GLU A 74 3.21 4.38 6.29
C GLU A 74 3.01 4.65 4.80
N LYS A 75 1.86 4.28 4.23
CA LYS A 75 1.56 4.58 2.83
C LYS A 75 1.48 6.10 2.60
N ALA A 76 0.85 6.84 3.52
CA ALA A 76 0.75 8.29 3.46
C ALA A 76 2.11 8.98 3.63
N SER A 77 2.95 8.52 4.57
CA SER A 77 4.28 9.10 4.79
C SER A 77 5.17 8.98 3.56
N LYS A 78 5.11 7.87 2.82
CA LYS A 78 5.82 7.69 1.53
C LYS A 78 5.39 8.67 0.44
N LEU A 79 4.14 9.13 0.46
CA LEU A 79 3.63 10.12 -0.51
C LEU A 79 4.05 11.54 -0.13
N LEU A 80 4.20 11.82 1.17
CA LEU A 80 4.59 13.14 1.69
C LEU A 80 6.10 13.35 1.73
N THR A 81 6.88 12.26 1.76
CA THR A 81 8.34 12.37 1.70
C THR A 81 8.75 12.71 0.28
N PRO A 82 9.36 13.87 0.00
CA PRO A 82 9.87 14.16 -1.33
C PRO A 82 10.86 13.06 -1.72
N ALA A 83 10.72 12.53 -2.94
CA ALA A 83 11.67 11.55 -3.47
C ALA A 83 13.08 12.11 -3.25
N ARG A 84 13.92 11.40 -2.48
CA ARG A 84 15.34 11.74 -2.37
C ARG A 84 15.88 11.70 -3.79
N ARG A 85 15.98 12.86 -4.43
CA ARG A 85 16.76 13.02 -5.66
C ARG A 85 18.15 12.58 -5.27
N SER A 86 18.59 11.40 -5.74
CA SER A 86 20.01 11.07 -5.75
C SER A 86 20.70 12.27 -6.39
N ALA A 87 21.48 12.99 -5.60
CA ALA A 87 22.20 14.17 -6.06
C ALA A 87 23.31 13.71 -7.02
N LYS A 88 22.94 13.34 -8.25
CA LYS A 88 23.81 13.59 -9.39
C LYS A 88 23.77 15.10 -9.56
N THR A 89 24.82 15.74 -9.09
CA THR A 89 25.15 17.13 -9.40
C THR A 89 24.86 17.37 -10.88
N PRO A 90 23.87 18.21 -11.24
CA PRO A 90 23.77 18.65 -12.62
C PRO A 90 24.99 19.53 -12.86
N SER A 91 25.85 19.15 -13.81
CA SER A 91 26.90 20.05 -14.31
C SER A 91 26.25 21.38 -14.68
N SER A 92 26.77 22.46 -14.09
CA SER A 92 26.29 23.82 -14.30
C SER A 92 26.19 24.12 -15.80
N ILE A 93 24.96 24.13 -16.33
CA ILE A 93 24.69 24.77 -17.62
C ILE A 93 24.32 26.21 -17.26
N SER A 94 25.30 27.11 -17.33
CA SER A 94 25.07 28.56 -17.38
C SER A 94 24.26 28.91 -18.63
N LYS A 95 22.94 28.78 -18.57
CA LYS A 95 22.04 29.48 -19.48
C LYS A 95 21.89 30.89 -18.93
N ARG A 96 22.60 31.85 -19.56
CA ARG A 96 22.32 33.29 -19.45
C ARG A 96 20.89 33.52 -19.92
N LEU A 97 19.93 33.36 -19.01
CA LEU A 97 18.59 33.87 -19.19
C LEU A 97 18.68 35.37 -18.92
N PHE A 98 18.17 36.15 -19.85
CA PHE A 98 18.11 37.62 -19.91
C PHE A 98 19.35 38.29 -20.53
N HIS A 99 19.24 38.64 -21.82
CA HIS A 99 19.92 39.80 -22.38
C HIS A 99 19.14 41.03 -21.92
N THR A 100 19.76 41.87 -21.12
CA THR A 100 19.25 43.21 -20.82
C THR A 100 19.42 44.07 -22.08
N PRO A 101 18.36 44.68 -22.66
CA PRO A 101 18.56 45.70 -23.68
C PRO A 101 19.18 46.95 -23.03
N GLN A 102 20.34 47.39 -23.52
CA GLN A 102 20.85 48.73 -23.25
C GLN A 102 19.87 49.74 -23.84
N ILE A 103 19.24 50.52 -22.97
CA ILE A 103 18.54 51.74 -23.39
C ILE A 103 19.64 52.78 -23.57
N ASP A 104 19.96 53.07 -24.82
CA ASP A 104 20.74 54.23 -25.22
C ASP A 104 19.86 55.47 -24.98
N GLN A 105 20.15 56.22 -23.90
CA GLN A 105 19.62 57.57 -23.74
C GLN A 105 20.70 58.54 -24.17
N ALA A 106 20.40 59.23 -25.26
CA ALA A 106 21.07 60.40 -25.76
C ALA A 106 20.98 61.55 -24.74
N GLU A 107 22.11 62.22 -24.51
CA GLU A 107 22.24 63.68 -24.57
C GLU A 107 23.69 64.04 -24.94
#